data_AF-A0AAD9A6R0-F1
#
_entry.id   AF-A0AAD9A6R0-F1
#
_cell.length_a   1.000
_cell.length_b   1.000
_cell.length_c   1.000
_cell.angle_alpha   90.00
_cell.angle_beta   90.00
_cell.angle_gamma   90.00
#
_symmetry.space_group_name_H-M   'P 1'
#
loop_
_entity.id
_entity.type
_entity.pdbx_description
1 polymer ?
#
loop_
_entity_poly.entity_id
_entity_poly.type
_entity_poly.pdbx_seq_one_letter_code
_entity_poly.pdbx_strand_id
1 'polypeptide(L)'
;MAQKAKKDRAKSNAAALNNLHIGSAIVNVSFLLFHFLIKSRSLFWFILLSAPALICEFVLENAGRPKYDAGGSLKASGEDLAAAGLTEYMFDVVWVTWASVVLVILFGNWGWLLWLAVPAYGAYAGVGLLGAGKRMAQGMQGAGNNEAPVPANRKQRRAA
;
A
#
# COMPACT_ATOMS: atom_id res chain seq x y z
N MET A 1 18.98 11.70 -16.80
CA MET A 1 18.64 10.60 -15.85
C MET A 1 17.17 10.60 -15.41
N ALA A 2 16.55 11.76 -15.15
CA ALA A 2 15.16 11.83 -14.65
C ALA A 2 14.09 11.16 -15.56
N GLN A 3 14.21 11.29 -16.88
CA GLN A 3 13.27 10.66 -17.84
C GLN A 3 13.39 9.14 -17.88
N LYS A 4 14.61 8.60 -17.71
CA LYS A 4 14.85 7.16 -17.65
C LYS A 4 14.19 6.57 -16.40
N ALA A 5 14.43 7.18 -15.24
CA ALA A 5 13.81 6.75 -13.98
C ALA A 5 12.26 6.77 -14.03
N LYS A 6 11.65 7.77 -14.67
CA LYS A 6 10.18 7.81 -14.87
C LYS A 6 9.68 6.65 -15.74
N LYS A 7 10.37 6.34 -16.83
CA LYS A 7 10.03 5.23 -17.72
C LYS A 7 10.21 3.87 -17.04
N ASP A 8 11.31 3.71 -16.30
CA ASP A 8 11.59 2.48 -15.55
C ASP A 8 10.51 2.23 -14.49
N ARG A 9 10.10 3.26 -13.74
CA ARG A 9 8.97 3.17 -12.80
C ARG A 9 7.67 2.80 -13.48
N ALA A 10 7.32 3.46 -14.58
CA ALA A 10 6.11 3.14 -15.33
C ALA A 10 6.08 1.67 -15.76
N LYS A 11 7.21 1.15 -16.25
CA LYS A 11 7.35 -0.26 -16.63
C LYS A 11 7.20 -1.19 -15.43
N SER A 12 7.85 -0.87 -14.31
CA SER A 12 7.77 -1.66 -13.07
C SER A 12 6.34 -1.72 -12.53
N ASN A 13 5.65 -0.57 -12.48
CA ASN A 13 4.26 -0.49 -12.03
C ASN A 13 3.33 -1.30 -12.92
N ALA A 14 3.45 -1.17 -14.24
CA ALA A 14 2.64 -1.95 -15.18
C ALA A 14 2.85 -3.46 -14.99
N ALA A 15 4.08 -3.91 -14.76
CA ALA A 15 4.38 -5.30 -14.48
C ALA A 15 3.77 -5.77 -13.15
N ALA A 16 3.91 -4.96 -12.09
CA ALA A 16 3.33 -5.27 -10.78
C ALA A 16 1.80 -5.39 -10.84
N LEU A 17 1.13 -4.44 -11.49
CA LEU A 17 -0.33 -4.44 -11.66
C LEU A 17 -0.81 -5.62 -12.52
N ASN A 18 -0.08 -5.95 -13.59
CA ASN A 18 -0.42 -7.11 -14.41
C ASN A 18 -0.31 -8.43 -13.62
N ASN A 19 0.75 -8.57 -12.82
CA ASN A 19 0.91 -9.73 -11.95
C ASN A 19 -0.18 -9.78 -10.87
N LEU A 20 -0.58 -8.62 -10.35
CA LEU A 20 -1.66 -8.50 -9.37
C LEU A 20 -2.99 -9.01 -9.95
N HIS A 21 -3.41 -8.47 -11.10
CA HIS A 21 -4.65 -8.87 -11.76
C HIS A 21 -4.65 -10.34 -12.17
N ILE A 22 -3.54 -10.84 -12.74
CA ILE A 22 -3.44 -12.24 -13.15
C ILE A 22 -3.48 -13.15 -11.92
N GLY A 23 -2.73 -12.82 -10.87
CA GLY A 23 -2.72 -13.61 -9.63
C GLY A 23 -4.08 -13.62 -8.95
N SER A 24 -4.73 -12.47 -8.83
CA SER A 24 -6.08 -12.33 -8.30
C SER A 24 -7.06 -13.17 -9.13
N ALA A 25 -7.04 -13.04 -10.46
CA ALA A 25 -7.91 -13.83 -11.33
C ALA A 25 -7.70 -15.34 -11.14
N ILE A 26 -6.44 -15.80 -11.13
CA ILE A 26 -6.11 -17.21 -10.93
C ILE A 26 -6.65 -17.71 -9.59
N VAL A 27 -6.38 -17.01 -8.50
CA VAL A 27 -6.79 -17.44 -7.15
C VAL A 27 -8.31 -17.48 -7.02
N ASN A 28 -9.00 -16.43 -7.48
CA ASN A 28 -10.47 -16.34 -7.40
C ASN A 28 -11.12 -17.42 -8.27
N VAL A 29 -10.68 -17.59 -9.51
CA VAL A 29 -11.22 -18.63 -10.41
C VAL A 29 -10.92 -20.02 -9.85
N SER A 30 -9.73 -20.26 -9.31
CA SER A 30 -9.37 -21.55 -8.70
C SER A 30 -10.31 -21.89 -7.54
N PHE A 31 -10.62 -20.91 -6.69
CA PHE A 31 -11.56 -21.11 -5.59
C PHE A 31 -12.98 -21.43 -6.09
N LEU A 32 -13.47 -20.68 -7.07
CA LEU A 32 -14.80 -20.89 -7.64
C LEU A 32 -14.90 -22.28 -8.30
N LEU A 33 -13.92 -22.65 -9.11
CA LEU A 33 -13.85 -23.98 -9.73
C LEU A 33 -13.83 -25.08 -8.66
N PHE A 34 -13.02 -24.94 -7.61
CA PHE A 34 -12.99 -25.91 -6.52
C PHE A 34 -14.35 -26.01 -5.79
N HIS A 35 -14.97 -24.86 -5.51
CA HIS A 35 -16.28 -24.78 -4.86
C HIS A 35 -17.36 -25.51 -5.66
N PHE A 36 -17.42 -25.29 -6.97
CA PHE A 36 -18.46 -25.84 -7.84
C PHE A 36 -18.18 -27.29 -8.30
N LEU A 37 -16.93 -27.68 -8.51
CA LEU A 37 -16.58 -28.97 -9.11
C LEU A 37 -16.18 -30.04 -8.09
N ILE A 38 -15.60 -29.67 -6.95
CA ILE A 38 -14.99 -30.62 -6.01
C ILE A 38 -15.75 -30.63 -4.68
N LYS A 39 -15.76 -29.50 -3.98
CA LYS A 39 -16.37 -29.43 -2.65
C LYS A 39 -16.78 -28.00 -2.32
N SER A 40 -18.05 -27.84 -1.91
CA SER A 40 -18.57 -26.56 -1.47
C SER A 40 -17.80 -26.04 -0.24
N ARG A 41 -17.17 -24.88 -0.41
CA ARG A 41 -16.58 -24.05 0.66
C ARG A 41 -17.46 -22.83 0.91
N SER A 42 -17.33 -22.16 2.06
CA SER A 42 -18.20 -21.02 2.36
C SER A 42 -17.90 -19.82 1.43
N LEU A 43 -18.85 -19.50 0.54
CA LEU A 43 -18.78 -18.32 -0.33
C LEU A 43 -18.87 -17.02 0.47
N PHE A 44 -19.62 -17.03 1.58
CA PHE A 44 -19.76 -15.86 2.44
C PHE A 44 -18.39 -15.41 2.99
N TRP A 45 -17.63 -16.33 3.60
CA TRP A 45 -16.29 -16.01 4.12
C TRP A 45 -15.31 -15.63 3.02
N PHE A 46 -15.43 -16.27 1.86
CA PHE A 46 -14.63 -15.93 0.69
C PHE A 46 -14.84 -14.48 0.24
N ILE A 47 -16.09 -14.06 0.07
CA ILE A 47 -16.40 -12.69 -0.36
C ILE A 47 -15.99 -11.69 0.73
N LEU A 48 -16.33 -11.96 1.98
CA LEU A 48 -16.06 -11.06 3.10
C LEU A 48 -14.55 -10.81 3.29
N LEU A 49 -13.74 -11.86 3.25
CA LEU A 49 -12.30 -11.75 3.51
C LEU A 49 -11.49 -11.40 2.26
N SER A 50 -12.05 -11.59 1.06
CA SER A 50 -11.43 -11.12 -0.19
C SER A 50 -11.77 -9.67 -0.52
N ALA A 51 -12.85 -9.11 0.03
CA ALA A 51 -13.25 -7.72 -0.25
C ALA A 51 -12.14 -6.68 0.07
N PRO A 52 -11.42 -6.77 1.22
CA PRO A 52 -10.31 -5.86 1.48
C PRO A 52 -9.17 -5.96 0.46
N ALA A 53 -8.86 -7.17 -0.05
CA ALA A 53 -7.86 -7.35 -1.10
C ALA A 53 -8.31 -6.70 -2.42
N LEU A 54 -9.59 -6.82 -2.79
CA LEU A 54 -10.14 -6.15 -3.98
C LEU A 54 -10.09 -4.62 -3.86
N ILE A 55 -10.37 -4.08 -2.68
CA ILE A 55 -10.23 -2.64 -2.42
C ILE A 55 -8.77 -2.21 -2.56
N CYS A 56 -7.83 -2.98 -2.01
CA CYS A 56 -6.40 -2.70 -2.15
C CYS A 56 -5.96 -2.72 -3.61
N GLU A 57 -6.35 -3.75 -4.37
CA GLU A 57 -6.08 -3.86 -5.80
C GLU A 57 -6.63 -2.67 -6.60
N PHE A 58 -7.86 -2.24 -6.31
CA PHE A 58 -8.44 -1.05 -6.93
C PHE A 58 -7.66 0.23 -6.63
N VAL A 59 -7.23 0.42 -5.39
CA VAL A 59 -6.46 1.62 -5.00
C VAL A 59 -5.06 1.57 -5.62
N LEU A 60 -4.39 0.41 -5.63
CA LEU A 60 -3.08 0.22 -6.27
C LEU A 60 -3.15 0.47 -7.78
N GLU A 61 -4.20 0.00 -8.46
CA GLU A 61 -4.42 0.26 -9.88
C GLU A 61 -4.58 1.77 -10.13
N ASN A 62 -5.42 2.46 -9.36
CA ASN A 62 -5.62 3.90 -9.56
C ASN A 62 -4.36 4.73 -9.28
N ALA A 63 -3.57 4.35 -8.28
CA ALA A 63 -2.35 5.06 -7.90
C ALA A 63 -1.16 4.76 -8.83
N GLY A 64 -0.97 3.49 -9.19
CA GLY A 64 0.20 3.00 -9.91
C GLY A 64 0.09 3.00 -11.43
N ARG A 65 -1.12 3.06 -12.00
CA ARG A 65 -1.32 2.91 -13.46
C ARG A 65 -0.62 4.04 -14.25
N PRO A 66 0.33 3.70 -15.15
CA PRO A 66 0.97 4.70 -15.98
C PRO A 66 -0.01 5.31 -16.99
N LYS A 67 0.09 6.63 -17.19
CA LYS A 67 -0.76 7.39 -18.11
C LYS A 67 0.08 7.86 -19.30
N TYR A 68 -0.45 7.64 -20.51
CA TYR A 68 0.19 8.02 -21.76
C TYR A 68 -0.65 9.09 -22.48
N ASP A 69 0.01 9.92 -23.27
CA ASP A 69 -0.63 10.91 -24.13
C ASP A 69 -1.04 10.30 -25.49
N ALA A 70 -1.84 11.02 -26.29
CA ALA A 70 -2.30 10.58 -27.61
C ALA A 70 -1.16 10.24 -28.57
N GLY A 71 0.01 10.87 -28.41
CA GLY A 71 1.24 10.55 -29.16
C GLY A 71 2.04 9.36 -28.62
N GLY A 72 1.53 8.60 -27.64
CA GLY A 72 2.22 7.45 -27.05
C GLY A 72 3.35 7.80 -26.07
N SER A 73 3.55 9.10 -25.77
CA SER A 73 4.55 9.55 -24.80
C SER A 73 4.04 9.37 -23.36
N LEU A 74 4.94 9.02 -22.43
CA LEU A 74 4.59 8.82 -21.03
C LEU A 74 4.28 10.18 -20.37
N LYS A 75 3.02 10.37 -19.95
CA LYS A 75 2.53 11.57 -19.27
C LYS A 75 2.77 11.50 -17.76
N ALA A 76 2.49 10.36 -17.15
CA ALA A 76 2.72 10.12 -15.73
C ALA A 76 3.09 8.65 -15.47
N SER A 77 4.06 8.40 -14.60
CA SER A 77 4.48 7.04 -14.23
C SER A 77 3.56 6.36 -13.22
N GLY A 78 2.68 7.11 -12.55
CA GLY A 78 1.99 6.65 -11.33
C GLY A 78 2.86 6.80 -10.08
N GLU A 79 2.26 6.55 -8.93
CA GLU A 79 2.98 6.40 -7.65
C GLU A 79 3.86 5.14 -7.66
N ASP A 80 4.93 5.14 -6.87
CA ASP A 80 5.85 4.02 -6.81
C ASP A 80 5.19 2.83 -6.09
N LEU A 81 4.86 1.76 -6.82
CA LEU A 81 4.25 0.58 -6.22
C LEU A 81 5.22 -0.23 -5.36
N ALA A 82 6.53 0.06 -5.42
CA ALA A 82 7.52 -0.52 -4.53
C ALA A 82 7.77 0.33 -3.27
N ALA A 83 6.96 1.35 -3.02
CA ALA A 83 7.10 2.20 -1.84
C ALA A 83 6.82 1.41 -0.55
N ALA A 84 7.72 1.54 0.43
CA ALA A 84 7.53 0.96 1.76
C ALA A 84 6.39 1.67 2.52
N GLY A 85 5.78 0.95 3.47
CA GLY A 85 4.72 1.48 4.32
C GLY A 85 3.33 1.09 3.84
N LEU A 86 2.51 2.07 3.42
CA LEU A 86 1.10 1.80 3.09
C LEU A 86 0.95 0.93 1.83
N THR A 87 1.71 1.22 0.78
CA THR A 87 1.66 0.44 -0.47
C THR A 87 2.10 -1.00 -0.25
N GLU A 88 3.19 -1.21 0.50
CA GLU A 88 3.63 -2.52 0.96
C GLU A 88 2.55 -3.25 1.77
N TYR A 89 1.92 -2.57 2.73
CA TYR A 89 0.81 -3.14 3.50
C TYR A 89 -0.37 -3.57 2.62
N MET A 90 -0.70 -2.80 1.57
CA MET A 90 -1.76 -3.15 0.63
C MET A 90 -1.41 -4.42 -0.15
N PHE A 91 -0.15 -4.58 -0.58
CA PHE A 91 0.31 -5.83 -1.19
C PHE A 91 0.26 -7.00 -0.21
N ASP A 92 0.64 -6.79 1.05
CA ASP A 92 0.54 -7.82 2.10
C ASP A 92 -0.90 -8.30 2.28
N VAL A 93 -1.87 -7.38 2.30
CA VAL A 93 -3.30 -7.75 2.37
C VAL A 93 -3.68 -8.66 1.20
N VAL A 94 -3.23 -8.34 -0.02
CA VAL A 94 -3.54 -9.16 -1.21
C VAL A 94 -2.85 -10.53 -1.12
N TRP A 95 -1.55 -10.57 -0.81
CA TRP A 95 -0.79 -11.81 -0.75
C TRP A 95 -1.27 -12.75 0.36
N VAL A 96 -1.55 -12.22 1.56
CA VAL A 96 -2.11 -13.00 2.67
C VAL A 96 -3.51 -13.51 2.32
N THR A 97 -4.31 -12.71 1.60
CA THR A 97 -5.62 -13.17 1.11
C THR A 97 -5.46 -14.32 0.12
N TRP A 98 -4.54 -14.21 -0.85
CA TRP A 98 -4.29 -15.29 -1.80
C TRP A 98 -3.84 -16.58 -1.11
N ALA A 99 -2.89 -16.48 -0.18
CA ALA A 99 -2.42 -17.60 0.62
C ALA A 99 -3.57 -18.22 1.43
N SER A 100 -4.41 -17.39 2.06
CA SER A 100 -5.59 -17.85 2.82
C SER A 100 -6.56 -18.62 1.93
N VAL A 101 -6.85 -18.12 0.72
CA VAL A 101 -7.73 -18.81 -0.24
C VAL A 101 -7.16 -20.16 -0.65
N VAL A 102 -5.86 -20.23 -0.98
CA VAL A 102 -5.19 -21.50 -1.31
C VAL A 102 -5.26 -22.48 -0.14
N LEU A 103 -5.02 -22.02 1.09
CA LEU A 103 -5.17 -22.86 2.28
C LEU A 103 -6.61 -23.33 2.48
N VAL A 104 -7.62 -22.51 2.16
CA VAL A 104 -9.04 -22.90 2.27
C VAL A 104 -9.41 -23.96 1.26
N ILE A 105 -8.84 -23.91 0.06
CA ILE A 105 -8.98 -24.95 -0.96
C ILE A 105 -8.44 -26.28 -0.40
N LEU A 106 -7.19 -26.28 0.08
CA LEU A 106 -6.46 -27.48 0.51
C LEU A 106 -6.95 -28.06 1.85
N PHE A 107 -7.04 -27.22 2.88
CA PHE A 107 -7.26 -27.62 4.28
C PHE A 107 -8.68 -27.28 4.79
N GLY A 108 -9.50 -26.60 3.98
CA GLY A 108 -10.84 -26.18 4.37
C GLY A 108 -10.87 -24.86 5.15
N ASN A 109 -12.01 -24.51 5.74
CA ASN A 109 -12.26 -23.16 6.28
C ASN A 109 -11.28 -22.71 7.38
N TRP A 110 -10.47 -23.61 7.96
CA TRP A 110 -9.36 -23.26 8.85
C TRP A 110 -8.30 -22.36 8.19
N GLY A 111 -8.17 -22.40 6.85
CA GLY A 111 -7.25 -21.53 6.11
C GLY A 111 -7.52 -20.03 6.30
N TRP A 112 -8.75 -19.65 6.68
CA TRP A 112 -9.07 -18.25 6.99
C TRP A 112 -8.39 -17.73 8.25
N LEU A 113 -7.88 -18.59 9.13
CA LEU A 113 -7.13 -18.13 10.30
C LEU A 113 -5.86 -17.38 9.92
N LEU A 114 -5.25 -17.69 8.76
CA LEU A 114 -4.10 -16.94 8.26
C LEU A 114 -4.48 -15.47 8.01
N TRP A 115 -5.73 -15.20 7.66
CA TRP A 115 -6.22 -13.85 7.40
C TRP A 115 -6.17 -12.95 8.64
N LEU A 116 -6.18 -13.52 9.86
CA LEU A 116 -5.99 -12.75 11.10
C LEU A 116 -4.64 -12.04 11.17
N ALA A 117 -3.65 -12.48 10.38
CA ALA A 117 -2.37 -11.78 10.25
C ALA A 117 -2.53 -10.35 9.70
N VAL A 118 -3.51 -10.10 8.83
CA VAL A 118 -3.76 -8.79 8.22
C VAL A 118 -4.10 -7.73 9.27
N PRO A 119 -5.18 -7.87 10.07
CA PRO A 119 -5.49 -6.87 11.10
C PRO A 119 -4.44 -6.83 12.22
N ALA A 120 -3.77 -7.95 12.53
CA ALA A 120 -2.69 -7.96 13.51
C ALA A 120 -1.50 -7.09 13.06
N TYR A 121 -1.07 -7.24 11.80
CA TYR A 121 -0.01 -6.43 11.22
C TYR A 121 -0.45 -4.98 11.00
N GLY A 122 -1.69 -4.76 10.56
CA GLY A 122 -2.28 -3.43 10.41
C GLY A 122 -2.33 -2.65 11.73
N ALA A 123 -2.65 -3.33 12.84
CA ALA A 123 -2.61 -2.73 14.17
C ALA A 123 -1.17 -2.35 14.57
N TYR A 124 -0.19 -3.22 14.32
CA TYR A 124 1.22 -2.95 14.58
C TYR A 124 1.75 -1.75 13.76
N ALA A 125 1.50 -1.74 12.45
CA ALA A 125 1.90 -0.65 11.55
C ALA A 125 1.18 0.67 11.89
N GLY A 126 -0.11 0.61 12.22
CA GLY A 126 -0.93 1.76 12.62
C GLY A 126 -0.44 2.42 13.92
N VAL A 127 -0.01 1.62 14.91
CA VAL A 127 0.63 2.16 16.13
C VAL A 127 1.93 2.88 15.80
N GLY A 128 2.72 2.36 14.85
CA GLY A 128 3.94 3.02 14.35
C GLY A 128 3.66 4.39 13.72
N LEU A 129 2.63 4.48 12.87
CA LEU A 129 2.18 5.72 12.23
C LEU A 129 1.67 6.76 13.23
N LEU A 130 0.83 6.34 14.19
CA LEU A 130 0.34 7.22 15.26
C LEU A 130 1.48 7.72 16.16
N GLY A 131 2.47 6.85 16.43
CA GLY A 131 3.69 7.21 17.16
C GLY A 131 4.56 8.22 16.40
N ALA A 132 4.76 8.04 15.09
CA ALA A 132 5.51 8.97 14.25
C ALA A 132 4.79 10.32 14.12
N GLY A 133 3.47 10.32 13.93
CA GLY A 133 2.66 11.54 13.90
C GLY A 133 2.69 12.30 15.22
N LYS A 134 2.64 11.60 16.36
CA LYS A 134 2.76 12.21 17.69
C LYS A 134 4.16 12.80 17.93
N ARG A 135 5.23 12.12 17.49
CA ARG A 135 6.62 12.65 17.54
C ARG A 135 6.81 13.86 16.64
N MET A 136 6.23 13.85 15.44
CA MET A 136 6.26 15.00 14.53
C MET A 136 5.48 16.18 15.11
N ALA A 137 4.29 15.95 15.70
CA ALA A 137 3.51 16.99 16.38
C ALA A 137 4.24 17.56 17.61
N GLN A 138 4.94 16.72 18.38
CA GLN A 138 5.78 17.15 19.50
C GLN A 138 7.03 17.90 19.04
N GLY A 139 7.66 17.50 17.93
CA GLY A 139 8.78 18.22 17.31
C GLY A 139 8.35 19.58 16.75
N MET A 140 7.14 19.68 16.20
CA MET A 140 6.54 20.94 15.75
C MET A 140 6.20 21.87 16.94
N GLN A 141 5.75 21.32 18.07
CA GLN A 141 5.56 22.08 19.31
C GLN A 141 6.87 22.47 19.99
N GLY A 142 7.94 21.68 19.84
CA GLY A 142 9.28 22.00 20.33
C GLY A 142 10.04 23.02 19.47
N ALA A 143 9.71 23.14 18.19
CA ALA A 143 10.26 24.15 17.29
C ALA A 143 9.60 25.54 17.42
N GLY A 144 8.43 25.62 18.06
CA GLY A 144 7.68 26.87 18.27
C GLY A 144 8.06 27.66 19.52
N ASN A 145 9.02 27.20 20.33
CA ASN A 145 9.32 27.80 21.63
C ASN A 145 10.80 28.20 21.86
N ASN A 146 11.60 28.23 20.79
CA ASN A 146 13.00 28.69 20.83
C ASN A 146 13.28 29.82 19.83
N GLU A 147 12.38 30.81 19.76
CA GLU A 147 12.81 32.16 19.37
C GLU A 147 13.57 32.78 20.56
N ALA A 148 14.83 32.38 20.72
CA ALA A 148 15.75 33.15 21.54
C ALA A 148 15.89 34.55 20.92
N PRO A 149 15.77 35.64 21.70
CA PRO A 149 15.81 36.99 21.16
C PRO A 149 17.16 37.23 20.49
N VAL A 150 17.11 37.66 19.23
CA VAL A 150 18.27 38.07 18.44
C VAL A 150 19.09 39.08 19.26
N PRO A 151 20.39 38.84 19.52
CA PRO A 151 21.20 39.81 20.25
C PRO A 151 21.37 41.04 19.37
N ALA A 152 20.73 42.14 19.77
CA ALA A 152 20.83 43.43 19.11
C ALA A 152 22.30 43.87 19.03
N ASN A 153 22.79 44.02 17.80
CA ASN A 153 24.17 44.37 17.49
C ASN A 153 24.48 45.77 18.02
N ARG A 154 25.20 45.84 19.15
CA ARG A 154 25.55 47.07 19.90
C ARG A 154 26.55 48.00 19.17
N LYS A 155 26.72 47.86 17.84
CA LYS A 155 27.66 48.64 17.02
C LYS A 155 27.03 49.79 16.22
N GLN A 156 25.71 49.93 16.15
CA GLN A 156 25.06 51.02 15.40
C GLN A 156 24.79 52.31 16.21
N ARG A 157 25.10 52.35 17.51
CA ARG A 157 24.83 53.53 18.37
C ARG A 157 26.01 54.48 18.57
N ARG A 158 27.07 54.36 17.76
CA ARG A 158 28.24 55.26 17.76
C ARG A 158 28.47 55.83 16.36
N ALA A 159 27.44 56.44 15.81
CA ALA A 159 27.52 57.29 14.62
C ALA A 159 26.28 58.18 14.60
N ALA A 160 26.18 59.06 15.60
CA ALA A 160 25.29 60.20 15.64
C ALA A 160 26.00 61.30 16.41
#